data_AF-A0A0G0GIW7-F1
#
_entry.id   AF-A0A0G0GIW7-F1
#
_cell.length_a   1.000
_cell.length_b   1.000
_cell.length_c   1.000
_cell.angle_alpha   90.00
_cell.angle_beta   90.00
_cell.angle_gamma   90.00
#
_symmetry.space_group_name_H-M   'P 1'
#
loop_
_entity.id
_entity.type
_entity.pdbx_description
1 polymer ?
#
loop_
_entity_poly.entity_id
_entity_poly.type
_entity_poly.pdbx_seq_one_letter_code
_entity_poly.pdbx_strand_id
1 'polypeptide(L)'
;MIIIDINGNKRDCVSIIPDNSWPGYLKIKYFSKFRKTSHEEWYLIKDFIKNNPKLAHLTKGGSDPWKEDLGVVSLSSNQTLTDKSKKWKSNEFAGYPLWISRGKGEGQTRGIIMNTNDTLIIDKPWKIIPDKSSQYVISHNVHDPQILGNTLPVDYKIKRVKKKKKSKLDNR
;
A
#
# COMPACT_ATOMS: atom_id res chain seq x y z
N MET A 1 3.72 -34.02 -1.65
CA MET A 1 2.64 -33.91 -0.64
C MET A 1 1.40 -33.34 -1.30
N ILE A 2 0.24 -33.99 -1.17
CA ILE A 2 -1.00 -33.54 -1.82
C ILE A 2 -1.68 -32.44 -0.98
N ILE A 3 -2.07 -31.35 -1.62
CA ILE A 3 -2.89 -30.27 -1.06
C ILE A 3 -4.05 -29.92 -1.99
N ILE A 4 -5.03 -29.21 -1.44
CA ILE A 4 -6.11 -28.54 -2.16
C ILE A 4 -5.69 -27.08 -2.35
N ASP A 5 -5.59 -26.63 -3.60
CA ASP A 5 -5.22 -25.26 -3.92
C ASP A 5 -6.35 -24.25 -3.65
N ILE A 6 -6.09 -22.96 -3.89
CA ILE A 6 -7.08 -21.89 -3.69
C ILE A 6 -8.34 -22.05 -4.56
N ASN A 7 -8.25 -22.80 -5.66
CA ASN A 7 -9.35 -23.06 -6.59
C ASN A 7 -10.06 -24.40 -6.31
N GLY A 8 -9.65 -25.14 -5.27
CA GLY A 8 -10.23 -26.43 -4.90
C GLY A 8 -9.62 -27.64 -5.60
N ASN A 9 -8.57 -27.48 -6.41
CA ASN A 9 -7.95 -28.58 -7.13
C ASN A 9 -6.89 -29.28 -6.28
N LYS A 10 -6.80 -30.61 -6.42
CA LYS A 10 -5.74 -31.39 -5.78
C LYS A 10 -4.43 -31.23 -6.54
N ARG A 11 -3.37 -30.79 -5.86
CA ARG A 11 -2.03 -30.60 -6.43
C ARG A 11 -0.97 -31.25 -5.55
N ASP A 12 0.05 -31.81 -6.18
CA ASP A 12 1.23 -32.34 -5.48
C ASP A 12 2.28 -31.24 -5.34
N CYS A 13 2.60 -30.87 -4.10
CA CYS A 13 3.59 -29.87 -3.76
C CYS A 13 4.83 -30.50 -3.12
N VAL A 14 5.96 -29.79 -3.23
CA VAL A 14 7.26 -30.21 -2.72
C VAL A 14 7.48 -29.70 -1.29
N SER A 15 7.15 -28.42 -1.03
CA SER A 15 7.33 -27.80 0.27
C SER A 15 6.31 -26.70 0.52
N ILE A 16 5.99 -26.47 1.78
CA ILE A 16 5.12 -25.41 2.27
C ILE A 16 5.80 -24.78 3.47
N ILE A 17 6.07 -23.47 3.40
CA ILE A 17 6.78 -22.75 4.46
C ILE A 17 6.11 -21.39 4.62
N PRO A 18 5.79 -20.94 5.84
CA PRO A 18 5.41 -19.55 6.08
C PRO A 18 6.49 -18.59 5.59
N ASP A 19 6.08 -17.51 4.93
CA ASP A 19 7.01 -16.50 4.45
C ASP A 19 7.02 -15.31 5.41
N ASN A 20 8.06 -15.21 6.24
CA ASN A 20 8.18 -14.11 7.21
C ASN A 20 8.35 -12.74 6.55
N SER A 21 8.80 -12.68 5.28
CA SER A 21 8.87 -11.43 4.52
C SER A 21 7.48 -10.99 4.02
N TRP A 22 6.56 -11.95 3.93
CA TRP A 22 5.15 -11.73 3.56
C TRP A 22 4.21 -12.29 4.63
N PRO A 23 4.10 -11.61 5.79
CA PRO A 23 3.16 -11.97 6.86
C PRO A 23 1.77 -12.34 6.33
N GLY A 24 1.21 -13.42 6.86
CA GLY A 24 -0.08 -13.97 6.43
C GLY A 24 -0.01 -14.90 5.22
N TYR A 25 1.15 -15.10 4.60
CA TYR A 25 1.32 -15.96 3.41
C TYR A 25 2.20 -17.20 3.68
N LEU A 26 1.88 -18.27 2.95
CA LEU A 26 2.69 -19.45 2.77
C LEU A 26 3.32 -19.41 1.38
N LYS A 27 4.61 -19.74 1.30
CA LYS A 27 5.28 -20.04 0.05
C LYS A 27 5.19 -21.54 -0.22
N ILE A 28 4.53 -21.89 -1.32
CA ILE A 28 4.33 -23.28 -1.75
C ILE A 28 5.17 -23.53 -2.99
N LYS A 29 6.03 -24.55 -2.93
CA LYS A 29 6.89 -24.94 -4.05
C LYS A 29 6.28 -26.13 -4.78
N TYR A 30 6.18 -26.01 -6.10
CA TYR A 30 5.78 -27.08 -7.00
C TYR A 30 6.94 -27.48 -7.90
N PHE A 31 6.94 -28.74 -8.36
CA PHE A 31 7.90 -29.25 -9.32
C PHE A 31 7.19 -29.99 -10.45
N SER A 32 7.47 -29.58 -11.69
CA SER A 32 6.97 -30.24 -12.89
C SER A 32 7.94 -31.34 -13.31
N LYS A 33 7.50 -32.60 -13.24
CA LYS A 33 8.30 -33.74 -13.73
C LYS A 33 8.51 -33.69 -15.25
N PHE A 34 7.53 -33.15 -15.98
CA PHE A 34 7.59 -33.03 -17.44
C PHE A 34 8.57 -31.94 -17.89
N ARG A 35 8.46 -30.73 -17.34
CA ARG A 35 9.33 -29.61 -17.70
C ARG A 35 10.66 -29.62 -16.94
N LYS A 36 10.79 -30.47 -15.90
CA LYS A 36 11.93 -30.50 -14.96
C LYS A 36 12.21 -29.14 -14.30
N THR A 37 11.17 -28.34 -14.08
CA THR A 37 11.27 -27.00 -13.49
C THR A 37 10.45 -26.89 -12.21
N SER A 38 10.90 -26.04 -11.30
CA SER A 38 10.12 -25.63 -10.12
C SER A 38 9.55 -24.24 -10.29
N HIS A 39 8.41 -24.00 -9.65
CA HIS A 39 7.84 -22.68 -9.45
C HIS A 39 7.27 -22.57 -8.04
N GLU A 40 7.02 -21.34 -7.61
CA GLU A 40 6.52 -21.02 -6.28
C GLU A 40 5.23 -20.22 -6.41
N GLU A 41 4.28 -20.48 -5.51
CA GLU A 41 3.03 -19.75 -5.40
C GLU A 41 2.83 -19.34 -3.95
N TRP A 42 2.28 -18.13 -3.73
CA TRP A 42 1.98 -17.60 -2.39
C TRP A 42 0.51 -17.75 -2.09
N TYR A 43 0.18 -18.49 -1.03
CA TYR A 43 -1.21 -18.68 -0.58
C TYR A 43 -1.40 -17.97 0.75
N LEU A 44 -2.55 -17.33 0.92
CA LEU A 44 -2.96 -16.83 2.24
C LEU A 44 -3.10 -18.00 3.21
N ILE A 45 -2.48 -17.88 4.40
CA ILE A 45 -2.52 -18.90 5.46
C ILE A 45 -3.97 -19.29 5.77
N LYS A 46 -4.88 -18.30 5.88
CA LYS A 46 -6.30 -18.54 6.16
C LYS A 46 -6.99 -19.42 5.11
N ASP A 47 -6.68 -19.19 3.83
CA ASP A 47 -7.31 -19.89 2.71
C ASP A 47 -6.73 -21.29 2.59
N PHE A 48 -5.43 -21.42 2.82
CA PHE A 48 -4.77 -22.72 2.90
C PHE A 48 -5.36 -23.60 4.00
N ILE A 49 -5.53 -23.07 5.23
CA ILE A 49 -6.11 -23.82 6.36
C ILE A 49 -7.56 -24.20 6.06
N LYS A 50 -8.35 -23.30 5.47
CA LYS A 50 -9.73 -23.56 5.06
C LYS A 50 -9.82 -24.76 4.11
N ASN A 51 -8.93 -24.83 3.12
CA ASN A 51 -8.94 -25.91 2.13
C ASN A 51 -8.20 -27.18 2.62
N ASN A 52 -7.27 -27.04 3.56
CA ASN A 52 -6.41 -28.12 4.05
C ASN A 52 -6.34 -28.18 5.59
N PRO A 53 -7.46 -28.38 6.30
CA PRO A 53 -7.51 -28.27 7.76
C PRO A 53 -6.57 -29.28 8.46
N LYS A 54 -6.36 -30.45 7.87
CA LYS A 54 -5.42 -31.48 8.38
C LYS A 54 -3.95 -31.07 8.28
N LEU A 55 -3.62 -30.08 7.46
CA LEU A 55 -2.27 -29.58 7.23
C LEU A 55 -1.99 -28.24 7.95
N ALA A 56 -2.88 -27.79 8.84
CA ALA A 56 -2.70 -26.53 9.58
C ALA A 56 -1.41 -26.47 10.41
N HIS A 57 -0.84 -27.62 10.79
CA HIS A 57 0.45 -27.66 11.47
C HIS A 57 1.62 -27.09 10.65
N LEU A 58 1.51 -27.08 9.32
CA LEU A 58 2.52 -26.53 8.40
C LEU A 58 2.54 -25.00 8.37
N THR A 59 1.51 -24.35 8.93
CA THR A 59 1.43 -22.88 8.97
C THR A 59 2.01 -22.32 10.27
N LYS A 60 2.49 -23.17 11.18
CA LYS A 60 3.11 -22.75 12.45
C LYS A 60 4.33 -21.88 12.16
N GLY A 61 4.41 -20.75 12.87
CA GLY A 61 5.47 -19.74 12.67
C GLY A 61 5.12 -18.65 11.67
N GLY A 62 4.00 -18.77 10.94
CA GLY A 62 3.47 -17.67 10.14
C GLY A 62 2.92 -16.56 11.02
N SER A 63 3.26 -15.31 10.70
CA SER A 63 2.70 -14.12 11.31
C SER A 63 1.36 -13.74 10.68
N ASP A 64 0.55 -12.97 11.40
CA ASP A 64 -0.69 -12.40 10.86
C ASP A 64 -0.39 -11.44 9.70
N PRO A 65 -1.28 -11.35 8.69
CA PRO A 65 -1.10 -10.40 7.61
C PRO A 65 -1.05 -8.97 8.13
N TRP A 66 -0.29 -8.13 7.44
CA TRP A 66 -0.32 -6.69 7.65
C TRP A 66 -1.76 -6.19 7.56
N LYS A 67 -2.14 -5.34 8.51
CA LYS A 67 -3.47 -4.74 8.55
C LYS A 67 -3.45 -3.39 7.86
N GLU A 68 -4.48 -3.10 7.11
CA GLU A 68 -4.62 -1.81 6.44
C GLU A 68 -5.99 -1.23 6.76
N ASP A 69 -6.06 0.08 6.82
CA ASP A 69 -7.33 0.79 6.97
C ASP A 69 -7.27 2.15 6.27
N LEU A 70 -8.45 2.66 5.93
CA LEU A 70 -8.62 3.95 5.27
C LEU A 70 -9.81 4.69 5.90
N GLY A 71 -9.77 6.01 5.90
CA GLY A 71 -10.81 6.78 6.57
C GLY A 71 -10.80 8.26 6.27
N VAL A 72 -11.66 8.96 6.99
CA VAL A 72 -11.83 10.41 6.88
C VAL A 72 -11.59 11.03 8.25
N VAL A 73 -10.77 12.06 8.29
CA VAL A 73 -10.43 12.73 9.54
C VAL A 73 -11.68 13.36 10.15
N SER A 74 -11.89 13.18 11.45
CA SER A 74 -12.91 13.90 12.22
C SER A 74 -12.35 15.15 12.88
N LEU A 75 -11.14 15.05 13.42
CA LEU A 75 -10.37 16.10 14.08
C LEU A 75 -8.87 15.76 13.98
N SER A 76 -8.00 16.75 13.99
CA SER A 76 -6.55 16.55 14.19
C SER A 76 -5.97 17.67 15.05
N SER A 77 -4.91 17.34 15.77
CA SER A 77 -4.04 18.31 16.45
C SER A 77 -2.66 18.33 15.77
N ASN A 78 -1.66 18.99 16.36
CA ASN A 78 -0.30 18.96 15.80
C ASN A 78 0.28 17.54 15.71
N GLN A 79 -0.04 16.63 16.63
CA GLN A 79 0.54 15.29 16.72
C GLN A 79 -0.50 14.17 16.85
N THR A 80 -1.75 14.45 16.51
CA THR A 80 -2.81 13.43 16.51
C THR A 80 -3.71 13.55 15.30
N LEU A 81 -4.30 12.41 14.93
CA LEU A 81 -5.39 12.31 13.96
C LEU A 81 -6.49 11.46 14.59
N THR A 82 -7.71 11.98 14.68
CA THR A 82 -8.86 11.30 15.24
C THR A 82 -9.92 11.08 14.16
N ASP A 83 -10.42 9.86 14.06
CA ASP A 83 -11.54 9.45 13.22
C ASP A 83 -12.59 8.75 14.09
N LYS A 84 -13.65 9.50 14.46
CA LYS A 84 -14.70 9.03 15.36
C LYS A 84 -15.55 7.88 14.80
N SER A 85 -15.43 7.57 13.51
CA SER A 85 -16.12 6.43 12.89
C SER A 85 -15.43 5.10 13.22
N LYS A 86 -14.19 5.14 13.72
CA LYS A 86 -13.34 3.97 13.91
C LYS A 86 -13.51 3.34 15.28
N LYS A 87 -13.16 2.06 15.34
CA LYS A 87 -13.22 1.18 16.53
C LYS A 87 -12.02 0.23 16.52
N TRP A 88 -10.83 0.77 16.36
CA TRP A 88 -9.59 0.03 16.33
C TRP A 88 -9.29 -0.64 17.66
N LYS A 89 -8.50 -1.71 17.64
CA LYS A 89 -7.90 -2.22 18.87
C LYS A 89 -6.73 -1.33 19.26
N SER A 90 -6.48 -1.20 20.55
CA SER A 90 -5.33 -0.41 21.04
C SER A 90 -4.04 -0.96 20.43
N ASN A 91 -3.22 -0.05 19.89
CA ASN A 91 -1.91 -0.32 19.28
C ASN A 91 -1.92 -1.27 18.07
N GLU A 92 -3.07 -1.50 17.44
CA GLU A 92 -3.19 -2.33 16.24
C GLU A 92 -2.39 -1.79 15.04
N PHE A 93 -2.15 -0.48 14.98
CA PHE A 93 -1.40 0.20 13.92
C PHE A 93 -0.09 0.82 14.41
N ALA A 94 0.39 0.47 15.61
CA ALA A 94 1.69 0.93 16.07
C ALA A 94 2.81 0.47 15.09
N GLY A 95 3.66 1.40 14.67
CA GLY A 95 4.71 1.19 13.67
C GLY A 95 4.25 1.29 12.21
N TYR A 96 2.95 1.45 11.95
CA TYR A 96 2.45 1.58 10.58
C TYR A 96 2.66 3.00 10.03
N PRO A 97 2.95 3.14 8.73
CA PRO A 97 2.84 4.41 8.04
C PRO A 97 1.38 4.86 7.88
N LEU A 98 1.18 6.16 8.01
CA LEU A 98 -0.06 6.91 7.79
C LEU A 98 0.20 7.94 6.68
N TRP A 99 -0.68 8.00 5.69
CA TRP A 99 -0.62 9.00 4.62
C TRP A 99 -1.95 9.72 4.45
N ILE A 100 -1.88 11.05 4.29
CA ILE A 100 -3.04 11.85 3.90
C ILE A 100 -3.16 11.82 2.37
N SER A 101 -4.12 11.04 1.88
CA SER A 101 -4.28 10.77 0.46
C SER A 101 -4.98 11.89 -0.29
N ARG A 102 -5.84 12.67 0.38
CA ARG A 102 -6.59 13.80 -0.19
C ARG A 102 -6.93 14.85 0.85
N GLY A 103 -7.19 16.08 0.39
CA GLY A 103 -7.74 17.15 1.20
C GLY A 103 -6.67 17.96 1.92
N LYS A 104 -7.02 18.59 3.04
CA LYS A 104 -6.07 19.44 3.76
C LYS A 104 -4.89 18.62 4.28
N GLY A 105 -3.68 19.02 3.89
CA GLY A 105 -2.46 18.31 4.29
C GLY A 105 -2.15 17.06 3.49
N GLU A 106 -2.78 16.89 2.32
CA GLU A 106 -2.47 15.88 1.31
C GLU A 106 -0.96 15.75 1.02
N GLY A 107 -0.52 14.51 0.77
CA GLY A 107 0.88 14.18 0.49
C GLY A 107 1.74 13.98 1.73
N GLN A 108 1.26 14.33 2.92
CA GLN A 108 2.03 14.15 4.15
C GLN A 108 1.98 12.70 4.66
N THR A 109 3.15 12.18 5.05
CA THR A 109 3.31 10.85 5.68
C THR A 109 3.80 10.93 7.12
N ARG A 110 3.32 10.04 7.98
CA ARG A 110 3.68 9.93 9.39
C ARG A 110 3.86 8.48 9.79
N GLY A 111 4.75 8.21 10.73
CA GLY A 111 4.76 6.94 11.45
C GLY A 111 3.76 7.01 12.60
N ILE A 112 2.97 5.95 12.79
CA ILE A 112 2.08 5.83 13.95
C ILE A 112 2.91 5.27 15.11
N ILE A 113 3.02 6.03 16.20
CA ILE A 113 3.66 5.54 17.44
C ILE A 113 2.72 4.57 18.13
N MET A 114 1.46 4.97 18.29
CA MET A 114 0.43 4.20 18.96
C MET A 114 -0.97 4.65 18.52
N ASN A 115 -1.98 3.84 18.81
CA ASN A 115 -3.37 4.21 18.57
C ASN A 115 -4.30 3.76 19.69
N THR A 116 -5.33 4.56 19.92
CA THR A 116 -6.51 4.18 20.72
C THR A 116 -7.55 3.54 19.79
N ASN A 117 -8.82 3.50 20.22
CA ASN A 117 -9.94 3.04 19.40
C ASN A 117 -10.25 3.93 18.19
N ASP A 118 -9.92 5.22 18.24
CA ASP A 118 -10.29 6.19 17.21
C ASP A 118 -9.23 7.25 16.93
N THR A 119 -8.10 7.23 17.65
CA THR A 119 -7.08 8.27 17.58
C THR A 119 -5.71 7.66 17.35
N LEU A 120 -4.99 8.22 16.37
CA LEU A 120 -3.61 7.93 16.05
C LEU A 120 -2.71 8.98 16.70
N ILE A 121 -1.63 8.54 17.34
CA ILE A 121 -0.52 9.38 17.81
C ILE A 121 0.65 9.16 16.85
N ILE A 122 1.18 10.25 16.31
CA ILE A 122 2.16 10.23 15.21
C ILE A 122 3.56 10.66 15.65
N ASP A 123 4.56 10.21 14.90
CA ASP A 123 6.00 10.38 15.15
C ASP A 123 6.52 11.82 15.08
N LYS A 124 5.91 12.64 14.22
CA LYS A 124 6.33 14.03 13.99
C LYS A 124 5.13 14.93 13.73
N PRO A 125 5.18 16.22 14.09
CA PRO A 125 4.04 17.11 13.94
C PRO A 125 3.62 17.30 12.47
N TRP A 126 2.34 17.56 12.23
CA TRP A 126 1.84 17.97 10.91
C TRP A 126 2.45 19.31 10.47
N LYS A 127 2.87 19.41 9.19
CA LYS A 127 3.24 20.71 8.60
C LYS A 127 1.97 21.51 8.28
N ILE A 128 0.98 20.81 7.74
CA ILE A 128 -0.38 21.31 7.53
C ILE A 128 -1.32 20.36 8.29
N ILE A 129 -2.01 20.87 9.31
CA ILE A 129 -2.90 20.05 10.13
C ILE A 129 -4.12 19.61 9.29
N PRO A 130 -4.35 18.30 9.13
CA PRO A 130 -5.53 17.77 8.44
C PRO A 130 -6.84 18.19 9.12
N ASP A 131 -7.91 18.24 8.35
CA ASP A 131 -9.26 18.51 8.86
C ASP A 131 -10.29 17.55 8.23
N LYS A 132 -11.58 17.82 8.44
CA LYS A 132 -12.69 16.96 7.97
C LYS A 132 -12.77 16.75 6.46
N SER A 133 -12.05 17.54 5.66
CA SER A 133 -11.92 17.31 4.21
C SER A 133 -10.90 16.23 3.86
N SER A 134 -10.12 15.76 4.85
CA SER A 134 -8.92 14.97 4.63
C SER A 134 -9.21 13.49 4.70
N GLN A 135 -8.71 12.74 3.71
CA GLN A 135 -8.77 11.28 3.66
C GLN A 135 -7.39 10.72 3.96
N TYR A 136 -7.34 9.57 4.64
CA TYR A 136 -6.08 8.94 5.02
C TYR A 136 -6.06 7.45 4.73
N VAL A 137 -4.84 6.91 4.64
CA VAL A 137 -4.55 5.49 4.46
C VAL A 137 -3.50 5.09 5.50
N ILE A 138 -3.73 3.96 6.18
CA ILE A 138 -2.80 3.26 7.05
C ILE A 138 -2.39 1.98 6.34
N SER A 139 -1.12 1.84 5.95
CA SER A 139 -0.63 0.64 5.26
C SER A 139 0.88 0.55 5.39
N HIS A 140 1.39 -0.69 5.52
CA HIS A 140 2.82 -0.95 5.52
C HIS A 140 3.49 -0.53 4.21
N ASN A 141 2.78 -0.60 3.08
CA ASN A 141 3.36 -0.31 1.76
C ASN A 141 3.47 1.20 1.45
N VAL A 142 3.01 2.06 2.36
CA VAL A 142 3.11 3.51 2.21
C VAL A 142 4.50 3.94 2.71
N HIS A 143 5.49 3.82 1.84
CA HIS A 143 6.87 4.21 2.17
C HIS A 143 7.32 5.51 1.51
N ASP A 144 6.74 5.87 0.37
CA ASP A 144 6.99 7.15 -0.30
C ASP A 144 5.93 7.40 -1.38
N PRO A 145 4.74 7.93 -1.04
CA PRO A 145 3.73 8.29 -2.02
C PRO A 145 4.21 9.51 -2.81
N GLN A 146 5.07 9.29 -3.79
CA GLN A 146 5.50 10.33 -4.72
C GLN A 146 4.32 10.65 -5.66
N ILE A 147 3.97 11.92 -5.79
CA ILE A 147 3.11 12.41 -6.87
C ILE A 147 3.97 12.35 -8.14
N LEU A 148 4.15 11.16 -8.71
CA LEU A 148 4.91 11.03 -9.95
C LEU A 148 4.02 11.43 -11.12
N GLY A 149 4.34 12.58 -11.74
CA GLY A 149 3.87 12.90 -13.09
C GLY A 149 2.43 13.37 -13.25
N ASN A 150 1.65 13.58 -12.19
CA ASN A 150 0.29 14.13 -12.30
C ASN A 150 0.28 15.67 -12.32
N THR A 151 1.17 16.27 -13.10
CA THR A 151 1.13 17.70 -13.43
C THR A 151 0.34 17.87 -14.72
N LEU A 152 -0.58 18.83 -14.76
CA LEU A 152 -1.11 19.30 -16.05
C LEU A 152 0.08 19.57 -16.99
N PRO A 153 -0.01 19.23 -18.30
CA PRO A 153 1.03 19.58 -19.24
C PRO A 153 1.37 21.06 -19.07
N VAL A 154 2.64 21.37 -18.83
CA VAL A 154 3.07 22.77 -18.79
C VAL A 154 2.76 23.33 -20.17
N ASP A 155 1.82 24.29 -20.27
CA ASP A 155 1.52 24.96 -21.53
C ASP A 155 2.82 25.57 -22.07
N TYR A 156 3.45 24.90 -23.03
CA TYR A 156 4.60 25.44 -23.72
C TYR A 156 4.12 26.68 -24.47
N LYS A 157 4.38 27.88 -23.91
CA LYS A 157 4.21 29.14 -24.63
C LYS A 157 5.08 29.10 -25.88
N ILE A 158 4.50 28.70 -27.02
CA ILE A 158 5.15 28.78 -28.32
C ILE A 158 5.47 30.25 -28.54
N LYS A 159 6.76 30.62 -28.47
CA LYS A 159 7.21 31.95 -28.91
C LYS A 159 6.90 32.05 -30.40
N ARG A 160 5.84 32.80 -30.75
CA ARG A 160 5.56 33.18 -32.14
C ARG A 160 6.80 33.89 -32.68
N VAL A 161 7.54 33.22 -33.56
CA VAL A 161 8.65 33.83 -34.29
C VAL A 161 8.05 34.92 -35.17
N LYS A 162 8.35 36.20 -34.88
CA LYS A 162 7.99 37.31 -35.75
C LYS A 162 8.78 37.16 -37.06
N LYS A 163 8.10 36.84 -38.17
CA LYS A 163 8.69 36.91 -39.52
C LYS A 163 9.24 38.33 -39.75
N LYS A 164 10.54 38.46 -40.04
CA LYS A 164 11.14 39.72 -40.53
C LYS A 164 10.43 40.14 -41.81
N LYS A 165 9.88 41.36 -41.86
CA LYS A 165 9.45 42.00 -43.10
C LYS A 165 10.69 42.17 -44.00
N LYS A 166 10.68 41.64 -45.22
CA LYS A 166 11.63 42.03 -46.26
C LYS A 166 11.36 43.50 -46.61
N SER A 167 12.31 44.38 -46.34
CA SER A 167 12.31 45.73 -46.90
C SER A 167 12.64 45.62 -48.39
N LYS A 168 11.78 46.20 -49.24
CA LYS A 168 12.11 46.48 -50.64
C LYS A 168 13.30 47.45 -50.64
N LEU A 169 14.38 47.08 -51.34
CA LEU A 169 15.40 48.03 -51.75
C LEU A 169 14.91 48.62 -53.08
N ASP A 170 14.60 49.93 -53.07
CA ASP A 170 14.53 50.73 -54.27
C ASP A 170 15.93 50.83 -54.89
N ASN A 171 16.04 50.56 -56.19
CA ASN A 171 17.15 51.01 -57.00
C ASN A 171 16.59 51.79 -58.19
N ARG A 172 16.95 53.08 -58.17
CA ARG A 172 17.05 54.11 -59.20
C ARG A 172 16.73 53.73 -60.64
#